data_AF-M2N2V4-F1
#
_entry.id   AF-M2N2V4-F1
#
_cell.length_a   1.000
_cell.length_b   1.000
_cell.length_c   1.000
_cell.angle_alpha   90.00
_cell.angle_beta   90.00
_cell.angle_gamma   90.00
#
_symmetry.space_group_name_H-M   'P 1'
#
loop_
_entity.id
_entity.type
_entity.pdbx_description
1 polymer ?
#
loop_
_entity_poly.entity_id
_entity_poly.type
_entity_poly.pdbx_seq_one_letter_code
_entity_poly.pdbx_strand_id
1 'polypeptide(L)'
;MAPAAIEIGPASGPRSELKPEGQATTNGNTNRTPPSLQHEEYQYLNLIREILDNGEHRPDRTGTGTKSIPFPPQHRYSLSRPDGTLTLPLLTTKRVFLRAVIAELLWFVSGDTNAKTLQDQDVRIWDGNASREYLDSVGLTHREEGDLGPVYGFQWRHFGAEYRDCHADYSGQGVDQLAEVIYKLKNNPFDRRIILSAWNPADLKKMALPPCHMFAQFYVSFPSSSPTRKDSSKRGTLHALLYQRSNDMGLGVPFNIASSRGSPQTAAYESTERLSHAGGCS
;
A
#
# COMPACT_ATOMS: atom_id res chain seq x y z
N MET A 1 4.76 -9.94 -32.48
CA MET A 1 3.28 -9.95 -32.55
C MET A 1 2.80 -8.69 -31.87
N ALA A 2 2.14 -7.80 -32.61
CA ALA A 2 1.52 -6.60 -32.07
C ALA A 2 0.25 -6.97 -31.27
N PRO A 3 -0.11 -6.23 -30.21
CA PRO A 3 -1.35 -6.50 -29.49
C PRO A 3 -2.54 -6.10 -30.36
N ALA A 4 -3.43 -7.04 -30.62
CA ALA A 4 -4.71 -6.79 -31.27
C ALA A 4 -5.58 -5.95 -30.32
N ALA A 5 -5.89 -4.72 -30.73
CA ALA A 5 -6.93 -3.93 -30.10
C ALA A 5 -8.28 -4.58 -30.44
N ILE A 6 -9.05 -4.95 -29.42
CA ILE A 6 -10.45 -5.35 -29.60
C ILE A 6 -11.27 -4.05 -29.61
N GLU A 7 -11.79 -3.67 -30.77
CA GLU A 7 -12.74 -2.57 -30.90
C GLU A 7 -14.09 -2.95 -30.28
N ILE A 8 -14.52 -2.18 -29.29
CA ILE A 8 -15.88 -2.25 -28.75
C ILE A 8 -16.70 -1.20 -29.52
N GLY A 9 -17.70 -1.66 -30.27
CA GLY A 9 -18.53 -0.81 -31.13
C GLY A 9 -19.34 0.25 -30.35
N PRO A 10 -19.70 1.38 -30.98
CA PRO A 10 -20.33 2.50 -30.28
C PRO A 10 -21.79 2.21 -29.93
N ALA A 11 -22.19 2.61 -28.72
CA ALA A 11 -23.58 2.66 -28.29
C ALA A 11 -24.36 3.70 -29.11
N SER A 12 -25.47 3.28 -29.71
CA SER A 12 -26.37 4.10 -30.51
C SER A 12 -27.15 5.09 -29.64
N GLY A 13 -26.83 6.38 -29.75
CA GLY A 13 -27.62 7.51 -29.23
C GLY A 13 -27.64 8.65 -30.25
N PRO A 14 -28.68 9.49 -30.30
CA PRO A 14 -28.89 10.43 -31.39
C PRO A 14 -27.79 11.51 -31.46
N ARG A 15 -27.24 11.68 -32.67
CA ARG A 15 -26.22 12.67 -33.06
C ARG A 15 -26.83 14.09 -33.02
N SER A 16 -26.39 14.95 -32.12
CA SER A 16 -26.59 16.39 -32.22
C SER A 16 -25.37 17.05 -32.84
N GLU A 17 -25.55 17.73 -33.97
CA GLU A 17 -24.53 18.48 -34.70
C GLU A 17 -23.99 19.65 -33.86
N LEU A 18 -22.66 19.72 -33.69
CA LEU A 18 -21.97 20.87 -33.10
C LEU A 18 -21.66 21.89 -34.20
N LYS A 19 -22.19 23.11 -34.08
CA LYS A 19 -21.78 24.29 -34.86
C LYS A 19 -20.55 24.97 -34.21
N PRO A 20 -19.65 25.60 -34.99
CA PRO A 20 -18.47 26.24 -34.44
C PRO A 20 -18.67 27.71 -34.04
N GLU A 21 -17.98 28.04 -32.95
CA GLU A 21 -17.39 29.32 -32.54
C GLU A 21 -18.25 30.47 -31.97
N GLY A 22 -17.83 30.86 -30.76
CA GLY A 22 -17.97 32.20 -30.18
C GLY A 22 -16.90 32.37 -29.09
N GLN A 23 -15.89 33.19 -29.35
CA GLN A 23 -14.84 33.56 -28.39
C GLN A 23 -15.46 34.24 -27.17
N ALA A 24 -15.33 33.61 -25.99
CA ALA A 24 -15.64 34.23 -24.71
C ALA A 24 -14.34 34.52 -23.97
N THR A 25 -13.98 35.80 -23.92
CA THR A 25 -12.94 36.36 -23.05
C THR A 25 -13.36 36.18 -21.60
N THR A 26 -12.64 35.34 -20.85
CA THR A 26 -12.77 35.30 -19.39
C THR A 26 -11.44 35.67 -18.74
N ASN A 27 -11.38 36.93 -18.28
CA ASN A 27 -10.42 37.38 -17.29
C ASN A 27 -10.75 36.69 -15.96
N GLY A 28 -10.21 35.49 -15.77
CA GLY A 28 -10.26 34.75 -14.52
C GLY A 28 -8.88 34.74 -13.89
N ASN A 29 -8.65 35.66 -12.95
CA ASN A 29 -7.46 35.71 -12.12
C ASN A 29 -7.38 34.43 -11.26
N THR A 30 -6.73 33.39 -11.78
CA THR A 30 -6.46 32.18 -11.01
C THR A 30 -5.02 32.26 -10.51
N ASN A 31 -4.84 32.76 -9.29
CA ASN A 31 -3.66 32.49 -8.48
C ASN A 31 -3.61 30.98 -8.17
N ARG A 32 -3.33 30.15 -9.17
CA ARG A 32 -2.94 28.76 -8.94
C ARG A 32 -1.48 28.79 -8.54
N THR A 33 -1.23 28.57 -7.25
CA THR A 33 0.10 28.32 -6.73
C THR A 33 0.77 27.26 -7.60
N PRO A 34 2.02 27.47 -8.08
CA PRO A 34 2.68 26.49 -8.92
C PRO A 34 2.70 25.11 -8.24
N PRO A 35 2.61 24.01 -9.01
CA PRO A 35 2.51 22.64 -8.46
C PRO A 35 3.60 22.28 -7.46
N SER A 36 4.76 22.94 -7.51
CA SER A 36 5.91 22.73 -6.62
C SER A 36 5.75 23.30 -5.19
N LEU A 37 4.68 24.05 -4.90
CA LEU A 37 4.43 24.69 -3.60
C LEU A 37 3.18 24.18 -2.87
N GLN A 38 2.41 23.26 -3.47
CA GLN A 38 1.23 22.68 -2.80
C GLN A 38 1.64 21.55 -1.86
N HIS A 39 1.03 21.55 -0.66
CA HIS A 39 1.20 20.49 0.34
C HIS A 39 0.81 19.12 -0.24
N GLU A 40 1.57 18.08 0.08
CA GLU A 40 1.42 16.74 -0.54
C GLU A 40 0.04 16.11 -0.29
N GLU A 41 -0.64 16.48 0.79
CA GLU A 41 -2.01 16.05 1.11
C GLU A 41 -3.03 16.45 0.03
N TYR A 42 -2.77 17.50 -0.75
CA TYR A 42 -3.65 17.88 -1.86
C TYR A 42 -3.75 16.80 -2.93
N GLN A 43 -2.77 15.90 -3.07
CA GLN A 43 -2.89 14.76 -3.99
C GLN A 43 -4.08 13.87 -3.63
N TYR A 44 -4.23 13.55 -2.34
CA TYR A 44 -5.35 12.77 -1.83
C TYR A 44 -6.68 13.51 -1.99
N LEU A 45 -6.72 14.79 -1.61
CA LEU A 45 -7.95 15.60 -1.69
C LEU A 45 -8.41 15.85 -3.13
N ASN A 46 -7.46 16.09 -4.04
CA ASN A 46 -7.77 16.33 -5.44
C ASN A 46 -8.26 15.06 -6.13
N LEU A 47 -7.69 13.89 -5.80
CA LEU A 47 -8.18 12.62 -6.32
C LEU A 47 -9.62 12.32 -5.83
N ILE A 48 -9.94 12.60 -4.57
CA ILE A 48 -11.32 12.48 -4.08
C ILE A 48 -12.26 13.39 -4.88
N ARG A 49 -11.86 14.65 -5.10
CA ARG A 49 -12.66 15.60 -5.88
C ARG A 49 -12.89 15.10 -7.30
N GLU A 50 -11.84 14.59 -7.96
CA GLU A 50 -11.94 14.01 -9.30
C GLU A 50 -12.89 12.82 -9.36
N ILE A 51 -12.84 11.91 -8.37
CA ILE A 51 -13.76 10.77 -8.27
C ILE A 51 -15.20 11.23 -8.06
N LEU A 52 -15.43 12.27 -7.26
CA LEU A 52 -16.78 12.79 -7.02
C LEU A 52 -17.37 13.46 -8.26
N ASP A 53 -16.56 14.25 -8.97
CA ASP A 53 -16.96 15.05 -10.12
C ASP A 53 -17.10 14.19 -11.39
N ASN A 54 -16.12 13.31 -11.65
CA ASN A 54 -15.98 12.58 -12.92
C ASN A 54 -16.08 11.05 -12.78
N GLY A 55 -16.21 10.53 -11.56
CA GLY A 55 -16.25 9.09 -11.32
C GLY A 55 -17.49 8.42 -11.89
N GLU A 56 -17.26 7.27 -12.55
CA GLU A 56 -18.31 6.38 -13.01
C GLU A 56 -18.94 5.66 -11.82
N HIS A 57 -20.27 5.66 -11.76
CA HIS A 57 -20.99 4.84 -10.79
C HIS A 57 -20.90 3.37 -11.19
N ARG A 58 -20.44 2.52 -10.27
CA ARG A 58 -20.31 1.08 -10.50
C ARG A 58 -20.94 0.29 -9.35
N PRO A 59 -21.73 -0.75 -9.64
CA PRO A 59 -22.10 -1.73 -8.61
C PRO A 59 -20.83 -2.46 -8.16
N ASP A 60 -20.81 -2.87 -6.89
CA ASP A 60 -19.69 -3.58 -6.30
C ASP A 60 -20.18 -4.79 -5.49
N ARG A 61 -19.25 -5.64 -5.05
CA ARG A 61 -19.56 -6.88 -4.32
C ARG A 61 -20.28 -6.66 -3.00
N THR A 62 -20.17 -5.47 -2.39
CA THR A 62 -20.80 -5.16 -1.10
C THR A 62 -22.25 -4.75 -1.23
N GLY A 63 -22.71 -4.39 -2.44
CA GLY A 63 -24.06 -3.92 -2.69
C GLY A 63 -24.29 -2.43 -2.39
N THR A 64 -23.28 -1.69 -1.89
CA THR A 64 -23.40 -0.24 -1.66
C THR A 64 -23.23 0.57 -2.94
N GLY A 65 -22.47 0.03 -3.90
CA GLY A 65 -22.03 0.76 -5.08
C GLY A 65 -20.89 1.72 -4.77
N THR A 66 -20.21 2.18 -5.83
CA THR A 66 -19.05 3.08 -5.74
C THR A 66 -19.11 4.14 -6.84
N LYS A 67 -18.42 5.28 -6.64
CA LYS A 67 -17.93 6.11 -7.74
C LYS A 67 -16.45 5.81 -7.92
N SER A 68 -16.03 5.59 -9.15
CA SER A 68 -14.65 5.18 -9.44
C SER A 68 -14.12 5.81 -10.72
N ILE A 69 -12.81 6.04 -10.77
CA ILE A 69 -12.10 6.37 -12.01
C ILE A 69 -11.08 5.28 -12.32
N PRO A 70 -10.86 4.94 -13.60
CA PRO A 70 -9.84 3.98 -13.99
C PRO A 70 -8.45 4.59 -13.87
N PHE A 71 -7.53 3.88 -13.22
CA PHE A 71 -6.08 4.16 -13.23
C PHE A 71 -5.71 5.62 -12.91
N PRO A 72 -5.97 6.10 -11.67
CA PRO A 72 -5.68 7.47 -11.27
C PRO A 72 -4.16 7.79 -11.30
N PRO A 73 -3.78 9.08 -11.34
CA PRO A 73 -2.40 9.49 -11.21
C PRO A 73 -1.74 8.97 -9.92
N GLN A 74 -0.45 8.64 -10.01
CA GLN A 74 0.31 8.17 -8.86
C GLN A 74 0.55 9.28 -7.83
N HIS A 75 0.31 8.99 -6.55
CA HIS A 75 0.68 9.88 -5.45
C HIS A 75 2.16 9.73 -5.07
N ARG A 76 2.78 10.83 -4.64
CA ARG A 76 4.16 10.89 -4.18
C ARG A 76 4.25 11.65 -2.86
N TYR A 77 4.82 11.02 -1.84
CA TYR A 77 4.96 11.62 -0.52
C TYR A 77 6.42 11.63 -0.10
N SER A 78 6.92 12.77 0.37
CA SER A 78 8.26 12.87 0.91
C SER A 78 8.31 12.32 2.33
N LEU A 79 9.24 11.39 2.56
CA LEU A 79 9.45 10.76 3.86
C LEU A 79 10.53 11.47 4.69
N SER A 80 11.12 12.54 4.15
CA SER A 80 12.11 13.35 4.87
C SER A 80 12.08 14.80 4.38
N ARG A 81 12.30 15.73 5.30
CA ARG A 81 12.58 17.12 4.96
C ARG A 81 13.99 17.26 4.38
N PRO A 82 14.30 18.38 3.69
CA PRO A 82 15.65 18.67 3.21
C PRO A 82 16.74 18.66 4.31
N ASP A 83 16.36 18.96 5.56
CA ASP A 83 17.24 18.89 6.73
C ASP A 83 17.49 17.46 7.27
N GLY A 84 16.89 16.44 6.65
CA GLY A 84 16.99 15.03 7.05
C GLY A 84 15.97 14.59 8.10
N THR A 85 15.15 15.49 8.63
CA THR A 85 14.09 15.14 9.60
C THR A 85 13.05 14.25 8.93
N LEU A 86 12.66 13.18 9.61
CA LEU A 86 11.69 12.21 9.12
C LEU A 86 10.26 12.78 9.15
N THR A 87 9.50 12.57 8.08
CA THR A 87 8.09 12.98 7.97
C THR A 87 7.20 11.77 7.74
N LEU A 88 6.20 11.55 8.60
CA LEU A 88 5.15 10.58 8.33
C LEU A 88 4.03 11.28 7.53
N PRO A 89 3.69 10.83 6.31
CA PRO A 89 2.57 11.38 5.55
C PRO A 89 1.23 10.93 6.15
N LEU A 90 0.93 11.40 7.35
CA LEU A 90 -0.35 11.20 8.01
C LEU A 90 -1.30 12.32 7.60
N LEU A 91 -2.45 11.97 7.03
CA LEU A 91 -3.45 12.97 6.65
C LEU A 91 -3.87 13.82 7.85
N THR A 92 -4.00 15.12 7.62
CA THR A 92 -4.33 16.10 8.66
C THR A 92 -5.78 16.57 8.58
N THR A 93 -6.42 16.43 7.43
CA THR A 93 -7.82 16.79 7.19
C THR A 93 -8.83 15.85 7.85
N LYS A 94 -8.39 14.70 8.35
CA LYS A 94 -9.19 13.73 9.11
C LYS A 94 -8.30 13.08 10.17
N ARG A 95 -8.83 12.87 11.38
CA ARG A 95 -8.12 12.09 12.40
C ARG A 95 -8.01 10.63 11.95
N VAL A 96 -6.78 10.19 11.66
CA VAL A 96 -6.45 8.80 11.31
C VAL A 96 -6.17 8.00 12.57
N PHE A 97 -6.66 6.75 12.63
CA PHE A 97 -6.45 5.86 13.77
C PHE A 97 -5.04 5.24 13.73
N LEU A 98 -4.01 6.06 13.98
CA LEU A 98 -2.60 5.69 13.83
C LEU A 98 -2.19 4.41 14.60
N ARG A 99 -2.76 4.20 15.79
CA ARG A 99 -2.52 2.98 16.58
C ARG A 99 -2.90 1.71 15.82
N ALA A 100 -4.05 1.72 15.14
CA ALA A 100 -4.50 0.60 14.32
C ALA A 100 -3.58 0.38 13.11
N VAL A 101 -3.13 1.46 12.46
CA VAL A 101 -2.16 1.39 11.34
C VAL A 101 -0.87 0.68 11.77
N ILE A 102 -0.33 1.05 12.94
CA ILE A 102 0.91 0.47 13.46
C ILE A 102 0.69 -1.00 13.86
N ALA A 103 -0.39 -1.30 14.58
CA ALA A 103 -0.69 -2.66 15.01
C ALA A 103 -0.87 -3.62 13.83
N GLU A 104 -1.63 -3.20 12.81
CA GLU A 104 -1.83 -3.98 11.57
C GLU A 104 -0.52 -4.20 10.83
N LEU A 105 0.32 -3.17 10.73
CA LEU A 105 1.60 -3.31 10.06
C LEU A 105 2.51 -4.33 10.78
N LEU A 106 2.57 -4.26 12.11
CA LEU A 106 3.35 -5.22 12.90
C LEU A 106 2.79 -6.64 12.80
N TRP A 107 1.46 -6.77 12.69
CA TRP A 107 0.77 -8.03 12.43
C TRP A 107 1.11 -8.61 11.04
N PHE A 108 1.19 -7.78 10.00
CA PHE A 108 1.72 -8.23 8.70
C PHE A 108 3.20 -8.64 8.79
N VAL A 109 4.01 -7.85 9.50
CA VAL A 109 5.45 -8.13 9.66
C VAL A 109 5.67 -9.45 10.41
N SER A 110 4.86 -9.77 11.42
CA SER A 110 4.99 -11.04 12.16
C SER A 110 4.60 -12.27 11.32
N GLY A 111 3.85 -12.09 10.24
CA GLY A 111 3.32 -13.19 9.44
C GLY A 111 1.98 -13.72 9.95
N ASP A 112 1.39 -13.07 10.95
CA ASP A 112 0.13 -13.47 11.57
C ASP A 112 -1.07 -13.23 10.61
N THR A 113 -2.06 -14.11 10.73
CA THR A 113 -3.28 -14.15 9.93
C THR A 113 -4.55 -14.31 10.78
N ASN A 114 -4.41 -14.32 12.10
CA ASN A 114 -5.52 -14.38 13.04
C ASN A 114 -5.98 -12.96 13.42
N ALA A 115 -7.21 -12.58 13.07
CA ALA A 115 -7.76 -11.28 13.44
C ALA A 115 -7.87 -11.07 14.96
N LYS A 116 -7.96 -12.15 15.75
CA LYS A 116 -8.09 -12.07 17.22
C LYS A 116 -6.87 -11.39 17.87
N THR A 117 -5.67 -11.52 17.31
CA THR A 117 -4.47 -10.88 17.87
C THR A 117 -4.48 -9.35 17.71
N LEU A 118 -5.21 -8.84 16.71
CA LEU A 118 -5.52 -7.41 16.60
C LEU A 118 -6.65 -7.01 17.56
N GLN A 119 -7.67 -7.86 17.71
CA GLN A 119 -8.79 -7.62 18.64
C GLN A 119 -8.34 -7.54 20.10
N ASP A 120 -7.38 -8.37 20.52
CA ASP A 120 -6.75 -8.34 21.86
C ASP A 120 -6.03 -7.01 22.11
N GLN A 121 -5.61 -6.35 21.03
CA GLN A 121 -5.06 -5.00 21.04
C GLN A 121 -6.13 -3.95 20.77
N ASP A 122 -7.42 -4.22 20.91
CA ASP A 122 -8.50 -3.27 20.62
C ASP A 122 -8.39 -2.64 19.21
N VAL A 123 -8.01 -3.45 18.22
CA VAL A 123 -7.95 -3.08 16.81
C VAL A 123 -8.90 -3.99 16.03
N ARG A 124 -10.00 -3.39 15.57
CA ARG A 124 -11.19 -4.10 15.06
C ARG A 124 -11.39 -3.95 13.54
N ILE A 125 -10.37 -3.48 12.83
CA ILE A 125 -10.47 -3.14 11.39
C ILE A 125 -10.71 -4.34 10.48
N TRP A 126 -10.38 -5.56 10.96
CA TRP A 126 -10.57 -6.82 10.24
C TRP A 126 -11.84 -7.57 10.64
N ASP A 127 -12.57 -7.14 11.67
CA ASP A 127 -13.72 -7.87 12.23
C ASP A 127 -14.79 -8.19 11.17
N GLY A 128 -15.12 -7.22 10.32
CA GLY A 128 -16.12 -7.41 9.27
C GLY A 128 -15.73 -8.45 8.22
N ASN A 129 -14.42 -8.66 7.98
CA ASN A 129 -13.91 -9.67 7.06
C ASN A 129 -13.56 -11.00 7.75
N ALA A 130 -13.53 -11.00 9.08
CA ALA A 130 -13.17 -12.15 9.90
C ALA A 130 -14.38 -12.84 10.53
N SER A 131 -15.57 -12.22 10.47
CA SER A 131 -16.80 -12.76 11.07
C SER A 131 -17.20 -14.07 10.43
N ARG A 132 -17.91 -14.91 11.20
CA ARG A 132 -18.44 -16.19 10.71
C ARG A 132 -19.30 -16.00 9.46
N GLU A 133 -20.20 -15.03 9.48
CA GLU A 133 -21.13 -14.74 8.37
C GLU A 133 -20.38 -14.37 7.10
N TYR A 134 -19.35 -13.53 7.22
CA TYR A 134 -18.57 -13.12 6.07
C TYR A 134 -17.76 -14.28 5.49
N LEU A 135 -17.06 -15.05 6.34
CA LEU A 135 -16.28 -16.21 5.91
C LEU A 135 -17.16 -17.25 5.21
N ASP A 136 -18.38 -17.49 5.71
CA ASP A 136 -19.36 -18.37 5.06
C ASP A 136 -19.80 -17.83 3.70
N SER A 137 -20.06 -16.52 3.61
CA SER A 137 -20.48 -15.86 2.35
C SER A 137 -19.44 -15.98 1.23
N VAL A 138 -18.16 -16.14 1.57
CA VAL A 138 -17.06 -16.32 0.61
C VAL A 138 -16.60 -17.78 0.47
N GLY A 139 -17.35 -18.73 1.05
CA GLY A 139 -17.10 -20.17 0.91
C GLY A 139 -16.00 -20.74 1.82
N LEU A 140 -15.59 -20.00 2.85
CA LEU A 140 -14.57 -20.40 3.84
C LEU A 140 -15.23 -20.97 5.11
N THR A 141 -16.24 -21.82 4.94
CA THR A 141 -17.05 -22.41 6.04
C THR A 141 -16.26 -23.33 6.96
N HIS A 142 -15.12 -23.85 6.50
CA HIS A 142 -14.24 -24.76 7.26
C HIS A 142 -13.24 -24.04 8.16
N ARG A 143 -13.04 -22.73 7.97
CA ARG A 143 -12.14 -21.92 8.80
C ARG A 143 -12.81 -21.58 10.13
N GLU A 144 -12.04 -21.30 11.17
CA GLU A 144 -12.62 -20.68 12.37
C GLU A 144 -12.87 -19.18 12.18
N GLU A 145 -13.73 -18.60 13.01
CA GLU A 145 -13.88 -17.14 13.06
C GLU A 145 -12.57 -16.49 13.50
N GLY A 146 -12.12 -15.48 12.76
CA GLY A 146 -10.80 -14.85 12.96
C GLY A 146 -9.71 -15.35 12.00
N ASP A 147 -9.82 -16.55 11.42
CA ASP A 147 -8.84 -17.06 10.46
C ASP A 147 -9.09 -16.47 9.06
N LEU A 148 -8.25 -15.48 8.70
CA LEU A 148 -8.35 -14.78 7.42
C LEU A 148 -7.74 -15.57 6.24
N GLY A 149 -7.09 -16.70 6.51
CA GLY A 149 -6.33 -17.47 5.52
C GLY A 149 -4.96 -16.86 5.20
N PRO A 150 -4.30 -17.30 4.11
CA PRO A 150 -2.94 -16.90 3.75
C PRO A 150 -2.85 -15.47 3.18
N VAL A 151 -3.29 -14.47 3.95
CA VAL A 151 -3.31 -13.04 3.57
C VAL A 151 -1.91 -12.40 3.67
N TYR A 152 -1.84 -11.06 3.67
CA TYR A 152 -0.64 -10.26 3.52
C TYR A 152 0.60 -10.78 4.27
N GLY A 153 0.56 -10.86 5.61
CA GLY A 153 1.72 -11.25 6.41
C GLY A 153 2.22 -12.64 6.08
N PHE A 154 1.31 -13.60 5.92
CA PHE A 154 1.66 -14.95 5.48
C PHE A 154 2.39 -14.93 4.14
N GLN A 155 1.90 -14.19 3.14
CA GLN A 155 2.60 -14.09 1.87
C GLN A 155 3.95 -13.39 2.01
N TRP A 156 4.11 -12.43 2.94
CA TRP A 156 5.40 -11.75 3.15
C TRP A 156 6.46 -12.65 3.78
N ARG A 157 6.08 -13.55 4.68
CA ARG A 157 7.01 -14.37 5.47
C ARG A 157 7.09 -15.84 5.02
N HIS A 158 6.05 -16.34 4.36
CA HIS A 158 5.83 -17.75 4.03
C HIS A 158 5.30 -17.95 2.60
N PHE A 159 5.73 -17.14 1.64
CA PHE A 159 5.21 -17.19 0.27
C PHE A 159 5.35 -18.59 -0.34
N GLY A 160 4.25 -19.15 -0.83
CA GLY A 160 4.23 -20.49 -1.46
C GLY A 160 4.18 -21.66 -0.47
N ALA A 161 4.16 -21.43 0.84
CA ALA A 161 3.88 -22.49 1.82
C ALA A 161 2.41 -22.93 1.75
N GLU A 162 2.14 -24.19 2.10
CA GLU A 162 0.78 -24.70 2.21
C GLU A 162 0.12 -24.16 3.49
N TYR A 163 -0.89 -23.31 3.32
CA TYR A 163 -1.67 -22.81 4.44
C TYR A 163 -2.56 -23.90 5.03
N ARG A 164 -2.46 -24.09 6.35
CA ARG A 164 -3.28 -25.01 7.15
C ARG A 164 -4.36 -24.22 7.88
N ASP A 165 -4.00 -23.50 8.93
CA ASP A 165 -4.86 -22.63 9.73
C ASP A 165 -4.03 -21.46 10.33
N CYS A 166 -4.67 -20.57 11.08
CA CYS A 166 -4.00 -19.41 11.68
C CYS A 166 -3.20 -19.71 12.97
N HIS A 167 -3.20 -20.96 13.46
CA HIS A 167 -2.45 -21.38 14.66
C HIS A 167 -1.20 -22.21 14.33
N ALA A 168 -1.15 -22.77 13.12
CA ALA A 168 -0.05 -23.62 12.69
C ALA A 168 1.28 -22.86 12.67
N ASP A 169 2.36 -23.55 13.06
CA ASP A 169 3.70 -23.01 12.92
C ASP A 169 4.19 -23.13 11.46
N TYR A 170 4.47 -21.99 10.85
CA TYR A 170 5.00 -21.86 9.49
C TYR A 170 6.50 -21.53 9.45
N SER A 171 7.19 -21.57 10.59
CA SER A 171 8.62 -21.28 10.68
C SER A 171 9.44 -22.11 9.69
N GLY A 172 10.26 -21.44 8.88
CA GLY A 172 11.09 -22.07 7.86
C GLY A 172 10.34 -22.60 6.63
N GLN A 173 9.03 -22.37 6.52
CA GLN A 173 8.23 -22.76 5.35
C GLN A 173 8.03 -21.59 4.39
N GLY A 174 8.00 -21.90 3.09
CA GLY A 174 7.83 -20.91 2.03
C GLY A 174 9.06 -20.01 1.84
N VAL A 175 8.84 -18.86 1.20
CA VAL A 175 9.88 -17.84 0.97
C VAL A 175 9.62 -16.62 1.87
N ASP A 176 10.58 -16.29 2.72
CA ASP A 176 10.57 -15.08 3.54
C ASP A 176 11.07 -13.87 2.72
N GLN A 177 10.14 -13.27 1.98
CA GLN A 177 10.40 -12.11 1.13
C GLN A 177 10.88 -10.90 1.95
N LEU A 178 10.34 -10.70 3.16
CA LEU A 178 10.71 -9.58 4.00
C LEU A 178 12.17 -9.68 4.47
N ALA A 179 12.61 -10.87 4.89
CA ALA A 179 14.01 -11.12 5.21
C ALA A 179 14.93 -10.89 4.02
N GLU A 180 14.53 -11.35 2.82
CA GLU A 180 15.29 -11.14 1.59
C GLU A 180 15.41 -9.65 1.21
N VAL A 181 14.32 -8.89 1.34
CA VAL A 181 14.32 -7.43 1.14
C VAL A 181 15.31 -6.75 2.09
N ILE A 182 15.24 -7.06 3.39
CA ILE A 182 16.16 -6.48 4.39
C ILE A 182 17.61 -6.84 4.06
N TYR A 183 17.88 -8.09 3.68
CA TYR A 183 19.20 -8.54 3.28
C TYR A 183 19.72 -7.76 2.07
N LYS A 184 18.92 -7.61 1.00
CA LYS A 184 19.29 -6.87 -0.20
C LYS A 184 19.53 -5.39 0.07
N LEU A 185 18.68 -4.76 0.89
CA LEU A 185 18.85 -3.35 1.27
C LEU A 185 20.19 -3.07 1.97
N LYS A 186 20.70 -4.05 2.74
CA LYS A 186 21.98 -3.94 3.45
C LYS A 186 23.19 -4.31 2.59
N ASN A 187 23.07 -5.41 1.84
CA ASN A 187 24.23 -6.06 1.21
C ASN A 187 24.31 -5.87 -0.30
N ASN A 188 23.19 -5.57 -0.98
CA ASN A 188 23.13 -5.32 -2.42
C ASN A 188 22.14 -4.20 -2.76
N PRO A 189 22.36 -2.95 -2.29
CA PRO A 189 21.37 -1.87 -2.38
C PRO A 189 21.08 -1.38 -3.81
N PHE A 190 21.93 -1.74 -4.79
CA PHE A 190 21.70 -1.46 -6.21
C PHE A 190 20.89 -2.55 -6.92
N ASP A 191 20.49 -3.61 -6.21
CA ASP A 191 19.64 -4.65 -6.76
C ASP A 191 18.32 -4.04 -7.27
N ARG A 192 17.90 -4.44 -8.46
CA ARG A 192 16.69 -3.93 -9.12
C ARG A 192 15.46 -4.80 -8.84
N ARG A 193 15.60 -5.81 -7.98
CA ARG A 193 14.62 -6.87 -7.65
C ARG A 193 14.36 -6.92 -6.14
N ILE A 194 14.39 -5.77 -5.49
CA ILE A 194 13.99 -5.62 -4.09
C ILE A 194 12.47 -5.43 -4.08
N ILE A 195 11.73 -6.54 -4.05
CA ILE A 195 10.27 -6.60 -4.22
C ILE A 195 9.67 -7.39 -3.06
N LEU A 196 8.50 -6.95 -2.60
CA LEU A 196 7.66 -7.65 -1.62
C LEU A 196 6.25 -7.79 -2.22
N SER A 197 5.75 -9.00 -2.43
CA SER A 197 4.44 -9.26 -3.03
C SER A 197 3.53 -10.07 -2.12
N ALA A 198 2.27 -9.65 -2.01
CA ALA A 198 1.20 -10.44 -1.41
C ALA A 198 0.35 -11.16 -2.47
N TRP A 199 0.53 -10.88 -3.76
CA TRP A 199 -0.32 -11.43 -4.81
C TRP A 199 0.11 -12.86 -5.20
N ASN A 200 -0.63 -13.85 -4.69
CA ASN A 200 -0.41 -15.26 -4.98
C ASN A 200 -1.67 -15.88 -5.62
N PRO A 201 -1.71 -16.07 -6.95
CA PRO A 201 -2.86 -16.63 -7.66
C PRO A 201 -3.33 -18.00 -7.15
N ALA A 202 -2.42 -18.83 -6.64
CA ALA A 202 -2.76 -20.17 -6.13
C ALA A 202 -3.54 -20.10 -4.81
N ASP A 203 -3.34 -19.04 -4.03
CA ASP A 203 -3.93 -18.89 -2.70
C ASP A 203 -5.11 -17.92 -2.66
N LEU A 204 -5.42 -17.18 -3.74
CA LEU A 204 -6.47 -16.15 -3.73
C LEU A 204 -7.84 -16.67 -3.24
N LYS A 205 -8.19 -17.92 -3.57
CA LYS A 205 -9.45 -18.55 -3.14
C LYS A 205 -9.45 -18.99 -1.68
N LYS A 206 -8.30 -18.99 -1.02
CA LYS A 206 -8.12 -19.37 0.39
C LYS A 206 -8.19 -18.16 1.33
N MET A 207 -8.13 -16.94 0.80
CA MET A 207 -8.07 -15.68 1.54
C MET A 207 -9.47 -15.12 1.75
N ALA A 208 -9.76 -14.60 2.95
CA ALA A 208 -11.02 -13.92 3.24
C ALA A 208 -11.21 -12.67 2.37
N LEU A 209 -10.12 -11.96 2.07
CA LEU A 209 -10.11 -10.84 1.14
C LEU A 209 -8.82 -10.85 0.32
N PRO A 210 -8.89 -10.83 -1.03
CA PRO A 210 -7.71 -10.74 -1.87
C PRO A 210 -6.90 -9.45 -1.59
N PRO A 211 -5.55 -9.47 -1.67
CA PRO A 211 -4.71 -8.33 -1.26
C PRO A 211 -5.01 -7.06 -2.05
N CYS A 212 -5.28 -5.94 -1.36
CA CYS A 212 -5.50 -4.65 -1.99
C CYS A 212 -4.18 -3.99 -2.43
N HIS A 213 -3.22 -3.90 -1.50
CA HIS A 213 -1.83 -3.52 -1.79
C HIS A 213 -1.04 -4.76 -2.21
N MET A 214 -0.95 -4.97 -3.53
CA MET A 214 -0.50 -6.23 -4.12
C MET A 214 1.00 -6.45 -3.98
N PHE A 215 1.79 -5.40 -4.24
CA PHE A 215 3.25 -5.48 -4.12
C PHE A 215 3.86 -4.11 -3.84
N ALA A 216 5.07 -4.13 -3.28
CA ALA A 216 5.94 -2.99 -3.12
C ALA A 216 7.30 -3.26 -3.79
N GLN A 217 7.87 -2.24 -4.40
CA GLN A 217 9.25 -2.24 -4.88
C GLN A 217 10.06 -1.20 -4.09
N PHE A 218 11.29 -1.56 -3.74
CA PHE A 218 12.23 -0.71 -3.02
C PHE A 218 13.41 -0.31 -3.91
N TYR A 219 13.92 0.89 -3.67
CA TYR A 219 15.05 1.45 -4.40
C TYR A 219 15.93 2.29 -3.47
N VAL A 220 17.25 2.15 -3.59
CA VAL A 220 18.20 2.96 -2.80
C VAL A 220 18.95 3.92 -3.71
N SER A 221 18.79 5.22 -3.48
CA SER A 221 19.57 6.26 -4.16
C SER A 221 20.75 6.69 -3.30
N PHE A 222 21.93 6.81 -3.89
CA PHE A 222 23.11 7.38 -3.22
C PHE A 222 23.44 8.72 -3.87
N PRO A 223 23.26 9.85 -3.19
CA PRO A 223 23.59 11.14 -3.78
C PRO A 223 25.10 11.24 -3.98
N SER A 224 25.54 11.78 -5.12
CA SER A 224 26.94 12.08 -5.39
C SER A 224 27.51 13.15 -4.45
N SER A 225 26.65 13.98 -3.85
CA SER A 225 26.96 15.16 -3.04
C SER A 225 26.47 15.12 -1.57
N SER A 226 25.88 14.01 -1.09
CA SER A 226 25.35 13.95 0.29
C SER A 226 26.48 13.89 1.32
N PRO A 227 26.31 14.54 2.50
CA PRO A 227 27.29 14.47 3.58
C PRO A 227 27.51 13.02 3.98
N THR A 228 28.76 12.58 3.84
CA THR A 228 29.22 11.31 4.41
C THR A 228 28.95 11.34 5.91
N ARG A 229 28.48 10.22 6.49
CA ARG A 229 28.57 10.08 7.94
C ARG A 229 30.07 10.20 8.30
N LYS A 230 30.38 10.76 9.47
CA LYS A 230 31.75 10.90 10.02
C LYS A 230 32.58 9.60 9.98
N ASP A 231 31.93 8.47 9.75
CA ASP A 231 32.50 7.12 9.64
C ASP A 231 32.54 6.58 8.19
N SER A 232 32.78 7.44 7.19
CA SER A 232 33.09 7.08 5.78
C SER A 232 32.05 6.27 4.98
N SER A 233 30.93 5.83 5.57
CA SER A 233 29.81 5.22 4.84
C SER A 233 28.87 6.27 4.23
N LYS A 234 28.61 6.17 2.92
CA LYS A 234 27.57 6.96 2.25
C LYS A 234 26.20 6.42 2.67
N ARG A 235 25.39 7.23 3.35
CA ARG A 235 23.99 6.86 3.66
C ARG A 235 23.13 7.01 2.40
N GLY A 236 22.52 5.91 1.96
CA GLY A 236 21.55 5.94 0.88
C GLY A 236 20.17 6.43 1.35
N THR A 237 19.39 6.97 0.42
CA THR A 237 17.97 7.26 0.63
C THR A 237 17.15 6.10 0.10
N LEU A 238 16.33 5.49 0.96
CA LEU A 238 15.40 4.43 0.59
C LEU A 238 14.09 5.02 0.08
N HIS A 239 13.69 4.57 -1.10
CA HIS A 239 12.43 4.88 -1.76
C HIS A 239 11.56 3.61 -1.81
N ALA A 240 10.24 3.80 -1.77
CA ALA A 240 9.27 2.73 -1.88
C ALA A 240 8.20 3.10 -2.90
N LEU A 241 7.81 2.12 -3.72
CA LEU A 241 6.71 2.22 -4.67
C LEU A 241 5.71 1.11 -4.36
N LEU A 242 4.50 1.48 -3.96
CA LEU A 242 3.41 0.56 -3.65
C LEU A 242 2.40 0.56 -4.78
N TYR A 243 2.00 -0.63 -5.24
CA TYR A 243 0.91 -0.78 -6.20
C TYR A 243 -0.34 -1.36 -5.52
N GLN A 244 -1.46 -0.65 -5.65
CA GLN A 244 -2.75 -1.04 -5.09
C GLN A 244 -3.77 -1.25 -6.20
N ARG A 245 -4.38 -2.45 -6.28
CA ARG A 245 -5.40 -2.76 -7.30
C ARG A 245 -6.77 -2.13 -7.03
N SER A 246 -7.06 -1.83 -5.77
CA SER A 246 -8.36 -1.31 -5.34
C SER A 246 -8.13 -0.44 -4.10
N ASN A 247 -8.70 0.77 -4.13
CA ASN A 247 -8.41 1.82 -3.18
C ASN A 247 -9.72 2.42 -2.68
N ASP A 248 -10.11 2.06 -1.46
CA ASP A 248 -11.15 2.80 -0.74
C ASP A 248 -10.55 4.13 -0.28
N MET A 249 -10.93 5.22 -0.95
CA MET A 249 -10.41 6.55 -0.66
C MET A 249 -10.83 7.07 0.72
N GLY A 250 -11.97 6.66 1.27
CA GLY A 250 -12.48 7.19 2.54
C GLY A 250 -11.90 6.52 3.78
N LEU A 251 -11.65 5.21 3.68
CA LEU A 251 -11.17 4.38 4.80
C LEU A 251 -9.77 3.82 4.56
N GLY A 252 -9.54 3.14 3.43
CA GLY A 252 -8.33 2.36 3.20
C GLY A 252 -7.09 3.19 2.86
N VAL A 253 -7.20 4.17 1.95
CA VAL A 253 -6.06 4.96 1.48
C VAL A 253 -5.35 5.74 2.60
N PRO A 254 -6.05 6.39 3.55
CA PRO A 254 -5.39 7.01 4.71
C PRO A 254 -4.51 6.03 5.50
N PHE A 255 -4.97 4.78 5.68
CA PHE A 255 -4.20 3.73 6.36
C PHE A 255 -2.99 3.30 5.52
N ASN A 256 -3.19 3.09 4.22
CA ASN A 256 -2.13 2.61 3.32
C ASN A 256 -0.99 3.62 3.15
N ILE A 257 -1.30 4.92 3.04
CA ILE A 257 -0.28 5.98 2.96
C ILE A 257 0.60 5.95 4.22
N ALA A 258 -0.01 5.90 5.42
CA ALA A 258 0.72 5.87 6.68
C ALA A 258 1.51 4.57 6.88
N SER A 259 0.95 3.41 6.50
CA SER A 259 1.57 2.09 6.61
C SER A 259 2.78 1.92 5.70
N SER A 260 2.74 2.50 4.49
CA SER A 260 3.80 2.35 3.47
C SER A 260 5.19 2.80 3.92
N ARG A 261 5.28 3.73 4.88
CA ARG A 261 6.55 4.15 5.50
C ARG A 261 7.13 3.06 6.41
N GLY A 262 6.29 2.30 7.11
CA GLY A 262 6.74 1.39 8.16
C GLY A 262 7.19 0.01 7.67
N SER A 263 6.71 -0.45 6.51
CA SER A 263 6.77 -1.87 6.11
C SER A 263 8.18 -2.49 6.00
N PRO A 264 9.22 -1.78 5.52
CA PRO A 264 10.61 -2.25 5.71
C PRO A 264 11.62 -1.18 6.14
N GLN A 265 11.24 0.11 6.16
CA GLN A 265 12.16 1.19 6.50
C GLN A 265 12.45 1.23 8.01
N THR A 266 11.47 0.88 8.84
CA THR A 266 11.62 0.74 10.30
C THR A 266 12.43 -0.51 10.67
N ALA A 267 12.18 -1.65 10.01
CA ALA A 267 12.93 -2.90 10.22
C ALA A 267 14.42 -2.78 9.81
N ALA A 268 14.69 -2.01 8.74
CA ALA A 268 16.06 -1.68 8.34
C ALA A 268 16.75 -0.73 9.35
N TYR A 269 16.00 0.20 9.97
CA TYR A 269 16.52 1.16 10.94
C TYR A 269 16.88 0.50 12.28
N GLU A 270 15.98 -0.30 12.85
CA GLU A 270 16.20 -0.98 14.15
C GLU A 270 17.35 -1.99 14.10
N SER A 271 17.56 -2.63 12.96
CA SER A 271 18.64 -3.62 12.81
C SER A 271 20.03 -3.01 12.62
N THR A 272 20.13 -1.72 12.29
CA THR A 272 21.40 -0.96 12.33
C THR A 272 21.78 -0.48 13.73
N GLU A 273 20.83 -0.23 14.63
CA GLU A 273 21.14 0.19 16.01
C GLU A 273 21.52 -1.00 16.92
N ARG A 274 21.00 -2.20 16.68
CA ARG A 274 21.42 -3.38 17.47
C ARG A 274 22.85 -3.85 17.17
N LEU A 275 23.36 -3.63 15.95
CA LEU A 275 24.74 -3.98 15.59
C LEU A 275 25.78 -2.97 16.10
N SER A 276 25.41 -1.71 16.30
CA SER A 276 26.30 -0.71 16.92
C SER A 276 26.39 -0.83 18.44
N HIS A 277 25.47 -1.56 19.09
CA HIS A 277 25.53 -1.86 20.53
C HIS A 277 26.12 -3.24 20.85
N ALA A 278 26.18 -4.16 19.88
CA ALA A 278 26.78 -5.48 20.07
C ALA A 278 28.32 -5.52 19.84
N GLY A 279 28.91 -4.45 19.30
CA GLY A 279 30.35 -4.36 19.00
C GLY A 279 31.23 -3.80 20.14
N GLY A 280 30.69 -3.65 21.35
CA GLY A 280 31.35 -3.01 22.49
C GLY A 280 31.41 -3.89 23.73
N CYS A 281 31.70 -5.18 23.61
CA CYS A 281 32.12 -6.04 24.72
C CYS A 281 32.76 -7.32 24.19
N SER A 282 34.07 -7.25 23.96
CA SER A 282 35.10 -8.29 24.18
C SER A 282 36.38 -7.86 23.48
#